data_AF-A0A9P7E1W5-F1
#
_entry.id   AF-A0A9P7E1W5-F1
#
_cell.length_a   1.000
_cell.length_b   1.000
_cell.length_c   1.000
_cell.angle_alpha   90.00
_cell.angle_beta   90.00
_cell.angle_gamma   90.00
#
_symmetry.space_group_name_H-M   'P 1'
#
loop_
_entity.id
_entity.type
_entity.pdbx_description
1 polymer ?
#
loop_
_entity_poly.entity_id
_entity_poly.type
_entity_poly.pdbx_seq_one_letter_code
_entity_poly.pdbx_strand_id
1 'polypeptide(L)'
;MSAIGSVFLGDFQRHRIISSTPPPSSPPPGQLGHQMSSELSAEQPTAAVTPLTQLEPSTAPPVIDPDARDRKGKDKVPELKHGETLIRLAEDVQRRLDNVIQSNDGLQRFMSKYDLHAHLLTAAFALSGVLPGPAPAYENMSPEELEALLIEMEPEIRAADRDMREIEILEQKGVTAAGKLADYETLQPRLDALLKAHQEDIRLAASLEKRIAVLVDRHATHVDALSELFVAWDDVLTETENKVTKLERDREERQRLGYE
;
A
#
# COMPACT_ATOMS: atom_id res chain seq x y z
N MET A 1 -7.04 -67.40 -34.98
CA MET A 1 -7.87 -66.22 -34.71
C MET A 1 -7.34 -65.56 -33.45
N SER A 2 -6.52 -64.52 -33.61
CA SER A 2 -5.97 -63.75 -32.49
C SER A 2 -6.02 -62.28 -32.89
N ALA A 3 -6.76 -61.51 -32.09
CA ALA A 3 -6.85 -60.07 -32.16
C ALA A 3 -5.74 -59.45 -31.31
N ILE A 4 -4.96 -58.53 -31.87
CA ILE A 4 -4.13 -57.60 -31.11
C ILE A 4 -4.35 -56.22 -31.70
N GLY A 5 -4.93 -55.35 -30.87
CA GLY A 5 -5.32 -53.99 -31.18
C GLY A 5 -4.15 -53.01 -31.14
N SER A 6 -4.27 -52.04 -32.05
CA SER A 6 -3.53 -50.79 -32.13
C SER A 6 -3.79 -49.90 -30.90
N VAL A 7 -2.72 -49.33 -30.34
CA VAL A 7 -2.80 -48.19 -29.41
C VAL A 7 -1.69 -47.21 -29.75
N PHE A 8 -2.03 -46.18 -30.52
CA PHE A 8 -1.25 -44.94 -30.59
C PHE A 8 -2.17 -43.75 -30.33
N LEU A 9 -1.73 -42.95 -29.36
CA LEU A 9 -1.85 -41.50 -29.18
C LEU A 9 -3.12 -40.75 -29.60
N GLY A 10 -3.70 -40.08 -28.60
CA GLY A 10 -4.47 -38.86 -28.77
C GLY A 10 -5.51 -38.74 -27.66
N ASP A 11 -5.22 -38.00 -26.59
CA ASP A 11 -5.64 -36.60 -26.52
C ASP A 11 -5.48 -36.06 -25.08
N PHE A 12 -4.94 -34.85 -24.99
CA PHE A 12 -4.79 -34.10 -23.75
C PHE A 12 -6.03 -33.22 -23.60
N GLN A 13 -6.97 -33.59 -22.71
CA GLN A 13 -8.00 -32.65 -22.28
C GLN A 13 -8.07 -32.55 -20.75
N ARG A 14 -7.56 -31.41 -20.29
CA ARG A 14 -7.58 -30.93 -18.91
C ARG A 14 -9.03 -30.59 -18.54
N HIS A 15 -9.60 -31.31 -17.57
CA HIS A 15 -10.74 -30.81 -16.80
C HIS A 15 -10.33 -30.65 -15.34
N ARG A 16 -10.09 -29.39 -14.95
CA ARG A 16 -10.15 -28.91 -13.56
C ARG A 16 -11.58 -29.10 -13.08
N ILE A 17 -11.79 -29.98 -12.11
CA ILE A 17 -12.99 -29.96 -11.27
C ILE A 17 -12.58 -29.29 -9.95
N ILE A 18 -13.14 -28.11 -9.71
CA ILE A 18 -13.05 -27.38 -8.45
C ILE A 18 -14.22 -27.90 -7.61
N SER A 19 -13.96 -28.85 -6.71
CA SER A 19 -14.94 -29.30 -5.73
C SER A 19 -14.69 -28.59 -4.41
N SER A 20 -15.58 -27.63 -4.11
CA SER A 20 -15.75 -27.00 -2.81
C SER A 20 -16.23 -28.02 -1.77
N THR A 21 -15.49 -28.19 -0.69
CA THR A 21 -15.97 -28.83 0.55
C THR A 21 -15.61 -27.93 1.73
N PRO A 22 -16.57 -27.50 2.57
CA PRO A 22 -16.28 -26.75 3.78
C PRO A 22 -15.82 -27.71 4.90
N PRO A 23 -14.78 -27.39 5.70
CA PRO A 23 -14.43 -28.19 6.85
C PRO A 23 -15.39 -27.91 8.04
N PRO A 24 -15.69 -28.91 8.87
CA PRO A 24 -16.61 -28.79 9.99
C PRO A 24 -15.92 -28.44 11.33
N SER A 25 -16.70 -27.75 12.17
CA SER A 25 -16.80 -27.87 13.64
C SER A 25 -15.76 -27.23 14.58
N SER A 26 -16.34 -26.45 15.50
CA SER A 26 -15.83 -25.77 16.69
C SER A 26 -15.20 -26.65 17.77
N PRO A 27 -14.42 -26.07 18.71
CA PRO A 27 -14.25 -26.61 20.06
C PRO A 27 -15.04 -25.80 21.12
N PRO A 28 -15.49 -26.45 22.23
CA PRO A 28 -16.36 -25.88 23.26
C PRO A 28 -15.60 -25.10 24.37
N PRO A 29 -16.31 -24.35 25.24
CA PRO A 29 -15.71 -23.57 26.33
C PRO A 29 -15.66 -24.33 27.67
N GLY A 30 -14.61 -24.08 28.46
CA GLY A 30 -14.67 -24.12 29.94
C GLY A 30 -13.84 -25.18 30.66
N GLN A 31 -12.97 -24.72 31.57
CA GLN A 31 -12.67 -25.18 32.96
C GLN A 31 -11.26 -24.68 33.34
N LEU A 32 -11.08 -23.64 34.18
CA LEU A 32 -11.17 -23.55 35.65
C LEU A 32 -10.23 -24.48 36.44
N GLY A 33 -9.33 -23.84 37.20
CA GLY A 33 -8.53 -24.39 38.32
C GLY A 33 -7.03 -24.56 38.01
N HIS A 34 -6.06 -24.29 38.88
CA HIS A 34 -5.96 -23.52 40.13
C HIS A 34 -4.45 -23.53 40.51
N GLN A 35 -3.98 -22.45 41.16
CA GLN A 35 -2.92 -22.39 42.19
C GLN A 35 -1.45 -22.79 41.91
N MET A 36 -0.55 -21.82 42.12
CA MET A 36 0.68 -21.81 42.97
C MET A 36 1.21 -20.36 42.88
N SER A 37 1.05 -19.44 43.85
CA SER A 37 1.66 -19.31 45.18
C SER A 37 3.19 -19.34 45.23
N SER A 38 3.82 -18.17 45.35
CA SER A 38 5.03 -17.85 46.17
C SER A 38 5.34 -16.35 46.01
N GLU A 39 4.99 -15.51 46.99
CA GLU A 39 5.88 -14.99 48.06
C GLU A 39 6.93 -13.98 47.52
N LEU A 40 6.68 -12.68 47.64
CA LEU A 40 7.06 -11.79 48.77
C LEU A 40 8.57 -11.70 49.01
N SER A 41 9.17 -10.61 48.55
CA SER A 41 10.12 -9.85 49.38
C SER A 41 10.15 -8.40 48.96
N ALA A 42 10.06 -7.56 49.99
CA ALA A 42 10.02 -6.12 49.96
C ALA A 42 11.44 -5.55 49.97
N GLU A 43 11.66 -4.49 49.19
CA GLU A 43 12.56 -3.39 49.58
C GLU A 43 12.23 -2.13 48.77
N GLN A 44 11.58 -1.19 49.44
CA GLN A 44 11.64 0.27 49.24
C GLN A 44 12.44 0.81 50.46
N PRO A 45 12.99 2.04 50.49
CA PRO A 45 12.76 3.21 49.62
C PRO A 45 14.09 3.84 49.11
N THR A 46 14.14 4.82 48.21
CA THR A 46 13.97 6.26 48.52
C THR A 46 13.80 7.11 47.25
N ALA A 47 12.75 7.92 47.27
CA ALA A 47 12.67 9.33 46.88
C ALA A 47 13.40 9.81 45.60
N ALA A 48 12.60 10.09 44.56
CA ALA A 48 12.66 11.36 43.85
C ALA A 48 11.27 11.68 43.29
N VAL A 49 10.61 12.61 43.96
CA VAL A 49 9.37 13.27 43.52
C VAL A 49 9.74 14.27 42.43
N THR A 50 9.10 14.19 41.27
CA THR A 50 8.83 15.36 40.41
C THR A 50 7.57 15.13 39.58
N PRO A 51 6.77 16.18 39.32
CA PRO A 51 5.32 16.06 39.20
C PRO A 51 4.79 16.12 37.76
N LEU A 52 3.51 15.78 37.67
CA LEU A 52 2.54 16.06 36.60
C LEU A 52 2.76 17.45 35.94
N THR A 53 2.77 17.51 34.61
CA THR A 53 2.56 18.76 33.83
C THR A 53 1.95 18.34 32.49
N GLN A 54 0.62 18.41 32.37
CA GLN A 54 -0.09 19.43 31.60
C GLN A 54 0.47 19.64 30.19
N LEU A 55 -0.32 19.21 29.20
CA LEU A 55 -0.26 19.64 27.81
C LEU A 55 -0.57 21.14 27.74
N GLU A 56 0.46 21.95 27.54
CA GLU A 56 0.35 23.36 27.15
C GLU A 56 0.49 23.49 25.62
N PRO A 57 -0.37 24.28 24.95
CA PRO A 57 -0.24 24.58 23.52
C PRO A 57 0.95 25.51 23.28
N SER A 58 1.85 25.07 22.41
CA SER A 58 3.01 25.81 21.93
C SER A 58 2.62 27.14 21.27
N THR A 59 2.65 28.22 22.04
CA THR A 59 2.66 29.60 21.53
C THR A 59 4.04 30.18 21.80
N ALA A 60 4.92 30.10 20.80
CA ALA A 60 6.22 30.78 20.83
C ALA A 60 6.04 32.22 20.30
N PRO A 61 6.31 33.28 21.10
CA PRO A 61 6.51 34.62 20.58
C PRO A 61 7.93 34.74 19.97
N PRO A 62 8.10 35.42 18.82
CA PRO A 62 9.45 35.70 18.32
C PRO A 62 10.15 36.74 19.20
N VAL A 63 11.31 36.34 19.71
CA VAL A 63 12.36 37.20 20.26
C VAL A 63 12.85 38.12 19.14
N ILE A 64 12.67 39.42 19.33
CA ILE A 64 13.27 40.47 18.49
C ILE A 64 14.58 40.87 19.15
N ASP A 65 15.69 40.53 18.52
CA ASP A 65 17.02 41.07 18.83
C ASP A 65 17.05 42.59 18.62
N PRO A 66 17.52 43.37 19.61
CA PRO A 66 17.74 44.79 19.47
C PRO A 66 19.22 45.02 19.13
N ASP A 67 19.58 45.29 17.88
CA ASP A 67 20.60 46.31 17.60
C ASP A 67 20.78 46.66 16.11
N ALA A 68 20.55 47.95 15.85
CA ALA A 68 21.37 48.84 15.03
C ALA A 68 21.63 48.50 13.53
N ARG A 69 21.00 49.28 12.64
CA ARG A 69 21.64 50.48 12.03
C ARG A 69 20.78 51.13 10.94
N ASP A 70 20.45 52.39 11.21
CA ASP A 70 20.38 53.52 10.28
C ASP A 70 19.53 53.43 9.00
N ARG A 71 18.23 53.76 9.15
CA ARG A 71 17.57 54.68 8.20
C ARG A 71 16.77 55.75 8.94
N LYS A 72 17.41 56.92 9.02
CA LYS A 72 16.90 58.20 9.47
C LYS A 72 15.74 58.67 8.57
N GLY A 73 14.52 58.20 8.85
CA GLY A 73 13.27 58.76 8.35
C GLY A 73 12.53 59.42 9.51
N LYS A 74 12.29 60.73 9.43
CA LYS A 74 11.55 61.50 10.43
C LYS A 74 10.11 61.00 10.53
N ASP A 75 9.78 60.23 11.56
CA ASP A 75 8.40 60.08 12.03
C ASP A 75 8.00 61.36 12.78
N LYS A 76 7.56 62.34 12.00
CA LYS A 76 6.66 63.38 12.52
C LYS A 76 5.25 62.81 12.50
N VAL A 77 4.66 62.67 13.68
CA VAL A 77 3.20 62.62 13.82
C VAL A 77 2.64 63.83 13.05
N PRO A 78 1.73 63.64 12.07
CA PRO A 78 1.13 64.78 11.39
C PRO A 78 0.13 65.43 12.36
N GLU A 79 0.61 66.39 13.16
CA GLU A 79 -0.25 67.40 13.75
C GLU A 79 -0.97 68.11 12.60
N LEU A 80 -2.30 68.06 12.62
CA LEU A 80 -3.18 68.74 11.67
C LEU A 80 -2.79 70.22 11.62
N LYS A 81 -2.18 70.64 10.51
CA LYS A 81 -1.93 72.06 10.29
C LYS A 81 -3.26 72.76 10.07
N HIS A 82 -3.38 73.98 10.56
CA HIS A 82 -4.57 74.82 10.45
C HIS A 82 -4.97 74.97 8.96
N GLY A 83 -6.05 74.29 8.55
CA GLY A 83 -6.56 74.29 7.17
C GLY A 83 -6.51 72.94 6.43
N GLU A 84 -5.92 71.88 7.01
CA GLU A 84 -6.02 70.52 6.47
C GLU A 84 -7.29 69.85 7.01
N THR A 85 -8.28 69.65 6.13
CA THR A 85 -9.49 68.91 6.47
C THR A 85 -9.15 67.43 6.61
N LEU A 86 -9.80 66.73 7.55
CA LEU A 86 -9.74 65.27 7.72
C LEU A 86 -9.85 64.50 6.40
N ILE A 87 -10.60 65.07 5.45
CA ILE A 87 -10.79 64.57 4.10
C ILE A 87 -9.46 64.47 3.33
N ARG A 88 -8.60 65.50 3.38
CA ARG A 88 -7.29 65.46 2.70
C ARG A 88 -6.34 64.45 3.34
N LEU A 89 -6.39 64.30 4.66
CA LEU A 89 -5.60 63.29 5.36
C LEU A 89 -6.09 61.87 5.02
N ALA A 90 -7.40 61.66 4.92
CA ALA A 90 -7.97 60.39 4.47
C ALA A 90 -7.59 60.09 3.01
N GLU A 91 -7.62 61.08 2.13
CA GLU A 91 -7.17 60.94 0.73
C GLU A 91 -5.68 60.61 0.64
N ASP A 92 -4.82 61.24 1.45
CA ASP A 92 -3.39 60.93 1.48
C ASP A 92 -3.11 59.53 2.05
N VAL A 93 -3.84 59.10 3.06
CA VAL A 93 -3.75 57.73 3.62
C VAL A 93 -4.23 56.71 2.59
N GLN A 94 -5.35 56.98 1.91
CA GLN A 94 -5.88 56.13 0.85
C GLN A 94 -4.88 55.99 -0.30
N ARG A 95 -4.29 57.10 -0.78
CA ARG A 95 -3.25 57.06 -1.83
C ARG A 95 -2.02 56.26 -1.41
N ARG A 96 -1.60 56.38 -0.15
CA ARG A 96 -0.48 55.60 0.39
C ARG A 96 -0.82 54.11 0.46
N LEU A 97 -2.04 53.78 0.90
CA LEU A 97 -2.51 52.41 0.99
C LEU A 97 -2.65 51.79 -0.41
N ASP A 98 -3.22 52.51 -1.37
CA ASP A 98 -3.35 52.08 -2.76
C ASP A 98 -1.98 51.81 -3.40
N ASN A 99 -0.98 52.66 -3.13
CA ASN A 99 0.39 52.43 -3.58
C ASN A 99 1.01 51.16 -2.96
N VAL A 100 0.76 50.89 -1.68
CA VAL A 100 1.25 49.68 -1.00
C VAL A 100 0.54 48.43 -1.56
N ILE A 101 -0.77 48.49 -1.80
CA ILE A 101 -1.54 47.40 -2.39
C ILE A 101 -1.08 47.11 -3.82
N GLN A 102 -0.84 48.13 -4.64
CA GLN A 102 -0.32 47.96 -6.00
C GLN A 102 1.10 47.41 -6.03
N SER A 103 1.92 47.68 -5.00
CA SER A 103 3.27 47.12 -4.90
C SER A 103 3.30 45.65 -4.45
N ASN A 104 2.17 45.08 -4.04
CA ASN A 104 2.08 43.72 -3.50
C ASN A 104 0.92 42.92 -4.12
N ASP A 105 1.27 42.02 -5.04
CA ASP A 105 0.31 41.13 -5.73
C ASP A 105 -0.54 40.30 -4.75
N GLY A 106 0.01 39.93 -3.58
CA GLY A 106 -0.69 39.17 -2.56
C GLY A 106 -1.80 39.97 -1.89
N LEU A 107 -1.53 41.24 -1.54
CA LEU A 107 -2.53 42.16 -1.00
C LEU A 107 -3.59 42.52 -2.02
N GLN A 108 -3.21 42.70 -3.30
CA GLN A 108 -4.17 42.96 -4.37
C GLN A 108 -5.13 41.78 -4.58
N ARG A 109 -4.62 40.54 -4.55
CA ARG A 109 -5.45 39.31 -4.61
C ARG A 109 -6.35 39.14 -3.39
N PHE A 110 -5.85 39.50 -2.21
CA PHE A 110 -6.61 39.49 -0.97
C PHE A 110 -7.74 40.53 -1.00
N MET A 111 -7.46 41.78 -1.37
CA MET A 111 -8.46 42.85 -1.49
C MET A 111 -9.54 42.52 -2.53
N SER A 112 -9.16 41.91 -3.65
CA SER A 112 -10.10 41.47 -4.70
C SER A 112 -11.07 40.37 -4.22
N LYS A 113 -10.68 39.61 -3.20
CA LYS A 113 -11.49 38.56 -2.56
C LYS A 113 -11.91 38.92 -1.14
N TYR A 114 -11.70 40.17 -0.73
CA TYR A 114 -11.90 40.59 0.64
C TYR A 114 -13.37 40.45 1.01
N ASP A 115 -14.28 40.95 0.17
CA ASP A 115 -15.72 40.83 0.42
C ASP A 115 -16.19 39.37 0.44
N LEU A 116 -15.53 38.49 -0.32
CA LEU A 116 -15.82 37.04 -0.32
C LEU A 116 -15.38 36.35 0.97
N HIS A 117 -14.25 36.77 1.55
CA HIS A 117 -13.68 36.17 2.76
C HIS A 117 -13.81 37.06 4.00
N ALA A 118 -14.58 38.15 3.92
CA ALA A 118 -14.76 39.11 5.01
C ALA A 118 -15.38 38.43 6.24
N HIS A 119 -16.23 37.42 6.03
CA HIS A 119 -16.82 36.61 7.10
C HIS A 119 -15.80 35.69 7.82
N LEU A 120 -14.67 35.35 7.18
CA LEU A 120 -13.59 34.58 7.81
C LEU A 120 -12.62 35.47 8.60
N LEU A 121 -12.53 36.74 8.20
CA LEU A 121 -11.70 37.76 8.85
C LEU A 121 -12.45 38.45 10.00
N THR A 122 -13.77 38.55 9.88
CA THR A 122 -14.67 38.87 10.99
C THR A 122 -14.77 37.62 11.83
N ALA A 123 -13.77 37.36 12.66
CA ALA A 123 -13.80 36.24 13.59
C ALA A 123 -14.90 36.48 14.63
N ALA A 124 -16.16 36.21 14.27
CA ALA A 124 -17.30 36.15 15.19
C ALA A 124 -16.98 35.20 16.35
N PHE A 125 -16.18 34.16 16.09
CA PHE A 125 -15.61 33.25 17.09
C PHE A 125 -14.60 33.92 18.04
N ALA A 126 -13.70 34.80 17.58
CA ALA A 126 -12.73 35.47 18.45
C ALA A 126 -13.30 36.71 19.17
N LEU A 127 -14.34 37.33 18.60
CA LEU A 127 -15.08 38.44 19.19
C LEU A 127 -16.14 37.99 20.21
N SER A 128 -16.47 36.69 20.23
CA SER A 128 -17.44 36.04 21.13
C SER A 128 -17.13 36.19 22.64
N GLY A 129 -15.94 36.69 23.01
CA GLY A 129 -15.56 36.91 24.41
C GLY A 129 -15.21 38.36 24.79
N VAL A 130 -15.07 39.28 23.84
CA VAL A 130 -14.59 40.66 24.09
C VAL A 130 -15.69 41.71 23.86
N LEU A 131 -16.67 41.42 23.00
CA LEU A 131 -17.90 42.19 22.89
C LEU A 131 -19.03 41.38 23.55
N PRO A 132 -20.00 42.01 24.24
CA PRO A 132 -21.27 41.36 24.57
C PRO A 132 -22.07 41.16 23.27
N GLY A 133 -21.59 40.23 22.44
CA GLY A 133 -22.17 39.77 21.20
C GLY A 133 -22.13 38.25 21.22
N PRO A 134 -23.16 37.58 20.69
CA PRO A 134 -23.52 36.25 21.12
C PRO A 134 -22.43 35.26 20.70
N ALA A 135 -21.71 34.70 21.68
CA ALA A 135 -21.54 33.24 21.71
C ALA A 135 -22.91 32.63 21.35
N PRO A 136 -23.05 31.47 20.68
CA PRO A 136 -24.37 30.85 20.52
C PRO A 136 -24.96 30.74 21.92
N ALA A 137 -25.81 31.70 22.23
CA ALA A 137 -26.25 31.94 23.58
C ALA A 137 -27.40 30.97 23.65
N TYR A 138 -27.08 29.71 23.92
CA TYR A 138 -28.07 28.68 24.19
C TYR A 138 -29.05 29.19 25.28
N GLU A 139 -28.61 30.14 26.13
CA GLU A 139 -29.41 30.91 27.08
C GLU A 139 -30.43 31.90 26.48
N ASN A 140 -30.21 32.41 25.25
CA ASN A 140 -31.10 33.38 24.58
C ASN A 140 -31.92 32.76 23.45
N MET A 141 -31.76 31.46 23.17
CA MET A 141 -32.59 30.78 22.17
C MET A 141 -33.97 30.56 22.76
N SER A 142 -35.01 30.87 21.99
CA SER A 142 -36.35 30.45 22.40
C SER A 142 -36.41 28.93 22.48
N PRO A 143 -37.26 28.35 23.35
CA PRO A 143 -37.37 26.89 23.46
C PRO A 143 -37.73 26.24 22.11
N GLU A 144 -38.48 26.93 21.25
CA GLU A 144 -38.82 26.47 19.90
C GLU A 144 -37.61 26.43 18.95
N GLU A 145 -36.70 27.41 19.03
CA GLU A 145 -35.46 27.42 18.23
C GLU A 145 -34.47 26.36 18.70
N LEU A 146 -34.41 26.09 20.01
CA LEU A 146 -33.60 25.03 20.57
C LEU A 146 -34.14 23.65 20.18
N GLU A 147 -35.46 23.45 20.19
CA GLU A 147 -36.10 22.24 19.68
C GLU A 147 -35.85 22.04 18.18
N ALA A 148 -35.98 23.10 17.37
CA ALA A 148 -35.68 23.04 15.94
C ALA A 148 -34.21 22.66 15.67
N LEU A 149 -33.27 23.24 16.41
CA LEU A 149 -31.85 22.90 16.33
C LEU A 149 -31.59 21.46 16.76
N LEU A 150 -32.22 20.98 17.83
CA LEU A 150 -32.08 19.59 18.25
C LEU A 150 -32.63 18.61 17.21
N ILE A 151 -33.72 18.96 16.52
CA ILE A 151 -34.27 18.16 15.41
C ILE A 151 -33.32 18.16 14.20
N GLU A 152 -32.69 19.30 13.89
CA GLU A 152 -31.70 19.40 12.82
C GLU A 152 -30.43 18.59 13.14
N MET A 153 -29.99 18.61 14.40
CA MET A 153 -28.79 17.90 14.87
C MET A 153 -29.05 16.40 15.16
N GLU A 154 -30.30 15.98 15.37
CA GLU A 154 -30.66 14.57 15.62
C GLU A 154 -30.06 13.58 14.61
N PRO A 155 -30.17 13.78 13.28
CA PRO A 155 -29.56 12.87 12.30
C PRO A 155 -28.04 12.81 12.43
N GLU A 156 -27.38 13.93 12.75
CA GLU A 156 -25.92 13.99 12.95
C GLU A 156 -25.50 13.26 14.22
N ILE A 157 -26.22 13.45 15.33
CA ILE A 157 -25.98 12.74 16.59
C ILE A 157 -26.15 11.23 16.39
N ARG A 158 -27.19 10.81 15.65
CA ARG A 158 -27.41 9.39 15.32
C ARG A 158 -26.37 8.83 14.36
N ALA A 159 -25.78 9.65 13.49
CA ALA A 159 -24.68 9.24 12.63
C ALA A 159 -23.40 9.08 13.45
N ALA A 160 -23.07 10.06 14.29
CA ALA A 160 -21.93 10.01 15.18
C ALA A 160 -22.00 8.80 16.14
N ASP A 161 -23.18 8.47 16.68
CA ASP A 161 -23.35 7.26 17.52
C ASP A 161 -23.12 5.96 16.73
N ARG A 162 -23.53 5.91 15.45
CA ARG A 162 -23.21 4.77 14.57
C ARG A 162 -21.71 4.66 14.33
N ASP A 163 -21.05 5.77 14.03
CA ASP A 163 -19.62 5.82 13.77
C ASP A 163 -18.81 5.46 15.03
N MET A 164 -19.24 5.93 16.21
CA MET A 164 -18.62 5.58 17.49
C MET A 164 -18.72 4.08 17.78
N ARG A 165 -19.88 3.46 17.51
CA ARG A 165 -20.03 2.00 17.63
C ARG A 165 -19.16 1.26 16.61
N GLU A 166 -19.02 1.77 15.40
CA GLU A 166 -18.13 1.19 14.39
C GLU A 166 -16.67 1.26 14.84
N ILE A 167 -16.23 2.40 15.38
CA ILE A 167 -14.90 2.59 15.95
C ILE A 167 -14.67 1.62 17.12
N GLU A 168 -15.65 1.49 18.02
CA GLU A 168 -15.56 0.54 19.14
C GLU A 168 -15.43 -0.91 18.63
N ILE A 169 -16.18 -1.31 17.61
CA ILE A 169 -16.06 -2.63 16.98
C ILE A 169 -14.68 -2.81 16.35
N LEU A 170 -14.11 -1.78 15.71
CA LEU A 170 -12.76 -1.84 15.12
C LEU A 170 -11.66 -1.91 16.19
N GLU A 171 -11.85 -1.25 17.32
CA GLU A 171 -10.98 -1.33 18.48
C GLU A 171 -11.03 -2.73 19.11
N GLN A 172 -12.23 -3.30 19.30
CA GLN A 172 -12.41 -4.68 19.78
C GLN A 172 -11.76 -5.70 18.83
N LYS A 173 -11.75 -5.43 17.52
CA LYS A 173 -11.05 -6.25 16.52
C LYS A 173 -9.53 -6.07 16.54
N GLY A 174 -9.01 -5.13 17.34
CA GLY A 174 -7.58 -4.83 17.44
C GLY A 174 -7.02 -4.24 16.15
N VAL A 175 -7.82 -3.42 15.45
CA VAL A 175 -7.41 -2.73 14.21
C VAL A 175 -6.87 -1.32 14.50
N THR A 176 -7.01 -0.84 15.73
CA THR A 176 -6.48 0.47 16.15
C THR A 176 -4.95 0.45 16.24
N ALA A 177 -4.33 1.62 15.97
CA ALA A 177 -2.88 1.80 15.88
C ALA A 177 -2.19 0.91 14.83
N ALA A 178 -1.30 0.00 15.24
CA ALA A 178 -0.58 -0.91 14.35
C ALA A 178 -1.23 -2.32 14.30
N GLY A 179 -2.36 -2.51 14.99
CA GLY A 179 -3.01 -3.80 15.15
C GLY A 179 -2.03 -4.90 15.60
N LYS A 180 -1.94 -5.98 14.82
CA LYS A 180 -1.04 -7.12 15.09
C LYS A 180 0.35 -6.97 14.46
N LEU A 181 0.74 -5.78 14.00
CA LEU A 181 2.01 -5.60 13.28
C LEU A 181 3.23 -6.01 14.10
N ALA A 182 3.23 -5.69 15.40
CA ALA A 182 4.30 -6.07 16.33
C ALA A 182 4.49 -7.60 16.40
N ASP A 183 3.41 -8.38 16.27
CA ASP A 183 3.49 -9.85 16.29
C ASP A 183 4.22 -10.37 15.04
N TYR A 184 4.11 -9.67 13.91
CA TYR A 184 4.73 -10.06 12.64
C TYR A 184 6.19 -9.65 12.52
N GLU A 185 6.71 -8.73 13.33
CA GLU A 185 8.14 -8.41 13.37
C GLU A 185 8.97 -9.65 13.73
N THR A 186 8.44 -10.51 14.61
CA THR A 186 9.07 -11.78 14.97
C THR A 186 9.15 -12.78 13.81
N LEU A 187 8.29 -12.62 12.79
CA LEU A 187 8.24 -13.48 11.61
C LEU A 187 9.23 -13.05 10.52
N GLN A 188 9.70 -11.81 10.56
CA GLN A 188 10.65 -11.26 9.60
C GLN A 188 11.91 -12.12 9.39
N PRO A 189 12.63 -12.60 10.43
CA PRO A 189 13.82 -13.44 10.21
C PRO A 189 13.48 -14.77 9.54
N ARG A 190 12.30 -15.33 9.80
CA ARG A 190 11.84 -16.57 9.16
C ARG A 190 11.51 -16.34 7.68
N LEU A 191 10.91 -15.20 7.35
CA LEU A 191 10.64 -14.80 5.98
C LEU A 191 11.94 -14.58 5.21
N ASP A 192 12.91 -13.89 5.80
CA ASP A 192 14.22 -13.65 5.17
C ASP A 192 14.97 -14.96 4.94
N ALA A 193 14.92 -15.90 5.88
CA ALA A 193 15.48 -17.22 5.71
C ALA A 193 14.79 -18.00 4.56
N LEU A 194 13.46 -17.94 4.49
CA LEU A 194 12.69 -18.57 3.42
C LEU A 194 13.03 -17.97 2.05
N LEU A 195 13.12 -16.64 1.96
CA LEU A 195 13.46 -15.95 0.72
C LEU A 195 14.87 -16.31 0.23
N LYS A 196 15.84 -16.41 1.14
CA LYS A 196 17.21 -16.85 0.82
C LYS A 196 17.23 -18.29 0.31
N ALA A 197 16.59 -19.21 1.03
CA ALA A 197 16.49 -20.60 0.61
C ALA A 197 15.82 -20.74 -0.78
N HIS A 198 14.73 -20.00 -1.01
CA HIS A 198 14.05 -20.01 -2.29
C HIS A 198 14.92 -19.48 -3.45
N GLN A 199 15.72 -18.43 -3.21
CA GLN A 199 16.65 -17.92 -4.22
C GLN A 199 17.75 -18.93 -4.54
N GLU A 200 18.25 -19.66 -3.54
CA GLU A 200 19.20 -20.75 -3.75
C GLU A 200 18.58 -21.89 -4.56
N ASP A 201 17.35 -22.28 -4.23
CA ASP A 201 16.60 -23.31 -4.94
C ASP A 201 16.35 -22.93 -6.42
N ILE A 202 15.99 -21.68 -6.71
CA ILE A 202 15.82 -21.19 -8.09
C ILE A 202 17.14 -21.33 -8.87
N ARG A 203 18.27 -20.99 -8.25
CA ARG A 203 19.60 -21.10 -8.91
C ARG A 203 19.95 -22.56 -9.18
N LEU A 204 19.71 -23.44 -8.22
CA LEU A 204 19.95 -24.88 -8.38
C LEU A 204 19.04 -25.47 -9.47
N ALA A 205 17.75 -25.14 -9.45
CA ALA A 205 16.79 -25.57 -10.46
C ALA A 205 17.22 -25.14 -11.87
N ALA A 206 17.60 -23.88 -12.07
CA ALA A 206 18.08 -23.38 -13.36
C ALA A 206 19.36 -24.12 -13.83
N SER A 207 20.27 -24.43 -12.90
CA SER A 207 21.49 -25.18 -13.24
C SER A 207 21.20 -26.63 -13.65
N LEU A 208 20.24 -27.27 -12.98
CA LEU A 208 19.79 -28.63 -13.29
C LEU A 208 19.02 -28.67 -14.60
N GLU A 209 18.14 -27.71 -14.85
CA GLU A 209 17.40 -27.57 -16.10
C GLU A 209 18.36 -27.44 -17.28
N LYS A 210 19.39 -26.58 -17.17
CA LYS A 210 20.43 -26.46 -18.20
C LYS A 210 21.17 -27.77 -18.44
N ARG A 211 21.50 -28.51 -17.37
CA ARG A 211 22.20 -29.79 -17.48
C ARG A 211 21.32 -30.86 -18.12
N ILE A 212 20.03 -30.91 -17.76
CA ILE A 212 19.06 -31.84 -18.35
C ILE A 212 18.86 -31.50 -19.83
N ALA A 213 18.72 -30.23 -20.18
CA ALA A 213 18.58 -29.79 -21.58
C ALA A 213 19.77 -30.27 -22.43
N VAL A 214 21.01 -30.09 -21.93
CA VAL A 214 22.22 -30.57 -22.63
C VAL A 214 22.25 -32.10 -22.74
N LEU A 215 21.80 -32.83 -21.71
CA LEU A 215 21.75 -34.28 -21.75
C LEU A 215 20.73 -34.79 -22.77
N VAL A 216 19.54 -34.17 -22.81
CA VAL A 216 18.47 -34.50 -23.76
C VAL A 216 18.91 -34.19 -25.18
N ASP A 217 19.56 -33.05 -25.42
CA ASP A 217 20.10 -32.66 -26.72
C ASP A 217 21.13 -33.69 -27.24
N ARG A 218 22.10 -34.07 -26.40
CA ARG A 218 23.08 -35.12 -26.74
C ARG A 218 22.43 -36.47 -27.03
N HIS A 219 21.42 -36.84 -26.25
CA HIS A 219 20.70 -38.08 -26.47
C HIS A 219 19.93 -38.05 -27.79
N ALA A 220 19.28 -36.93 -28.13
CA ALA A 220 18.61 -36.75 -29.40
C ALA A 220 19.60 -36.92 -30.57
N THR A 221 20.75 -36.23 -30.53
CA THR A 221 21.79 -36.39 -31.56
C THR A 221 22.31 -37.83 -31.65
N HIS A 222 22.46 -38.53 -30.52
CA HIS A 222 22.89 -39.92 -30.53
C HIS A 222 21.85 -40.84 -31.17
N VAL A 223 20.57 -40.63 -30.87
CA VAL A 223 19.46 -41.39 -31.47
C VAL A 223 19.36 -41.10 -32.97
N ASP A 224 19.54 -39.86 -33.40
CA ASP A 224 19.55 -39.48 -34.83
C ASP A 224 20.69 -40.21 -35.56
N ALA A 225 21.91 -40.17 -35.01
CA ALA A 225 23.05 -40.86 -35.59
C ALA A 225 22.89 -42.39 -35.63
N LEU A 226 22.29 -42.99 -34.60
CA LEU A 226 21.96 -44.41 -34.62
C LEU A 226 20.90 -44.73 -35.68
N SER A 227 19.89 -43.87 -35.82
CA SER A 227 18.83 -44.04 -36.81
C SER A 227 19.39 -43.95 -38.23
N GLU A 228 20.28 -43.00 -38.50
CA GLU A 228 21.01 -42.91 -39.77
C GLU A 228 21.85 -44.17 -40.05
N LEU A 229 22.55 -44.71 -39.03
CA LEU A 229 23.32 -45.94 -39.17
C LEU A 229 22.42 -47.15 -39.49
N PHE A 230 21.26 -47.26 -38.83
CA PHE A 230 20.30 -48.33 -39.09
C PHE A 230 19.75 -48.27 -40.52
N VAL A 231 19.43 -47.08 -41.03
CA VAL A 231 19.01 -46.90 -42.42
C VAL A 231 20.13 -47.30 -43.38
N ALA A 232 21.36 -46.84 -43.14
CA ALA A 232 22.50 -47.21 -43.99
C ALA A 232 22.78 -48.72 -43.98
N TRP A 233 22.57 -49.39 -42.84
CA TRP A 233 22.68 -50.84 -42.76
C TRP A 233 21.57 -51.57 -43.50
N ASP A 234 20.33 -51.09 -43.41
CA ASP A 234 19.18 -51.64 -44.13
C ASP A 234 19.37 -51.53 -45.66
N ASP A 235 19.90 -50.39 -46.14
CA ASP A 235 20.23 -50.17 -47.54
C ASP A 235 21.31 -51.17 -48.04
N VAL A 236 22.38 -51.35 -47.27
CA VAL A 236 23.46 -52.30 -47.61
C VAL A 236 22.94 -53.73 -47.58
N LEU A 237 22.16 -54.11 -46.58
CA LEU A 237 21.54 -55.44 -46.50
C LEU A 237 20.65 -55.68 -47.72
N THR A 238 19.75 -54.75 -48.02
CA THR A 238 18.87 -54.82 -49.19
C THR A 238 19.65 -54.93 -50.50
N GLU A 239 20.74 -54.17 -50.67
CA GLU A 239 21.59 -54.27 -51.85
C GLU A 239 22.27 -55.65 -51.96
N THR A 240 22.77 -56.17 -50.84
CA THR A 240 23.41 -57.50 -50.82
C THR A 240 22.40 -58.62 -51.08
N GLU A 241 21.19 -58.56 -50.52
CA GLU A 241 20.10 -59.50 -50.78
C GLU A 241 19.69 -59.49 -52.26
N ASN A 242 19.57 -58.30 -52.85
CA ASN A 242 19.28 -58.16 -54.29
C ASN A 242 20.39 -58.76 -55.17
N LYS A 243 21.66 -58.54 -54.81
CA LYS A 243 22.82 -59.14 -55.52
C LYS A 243 22.80 -60.66 -55.42
N VAL A 244 22.55 -61.22 -54.23
CA VAL A 244 22.44 -62.67 -54.02
C VAL A 244 21.28 -63.23 -54.84
N THR A 245 20.10 -62.62 -54.77
CA THR A 245 18.93 -63.06 -55.53
C THR A 245 19.19 -63.06 -57.04
N LYS A 246 19.93 -62.06 -57.56
CA LYS A 246 20.33 -62.03 -58.96
C LYS A 246 21.30 -63.16 -59.31
N LEU A 247 22.32 -63.39 -58.49
CA LEU A 247 23.28 -64.49 -58.70
C LEU A 247 22.61 -65.87 -58.63
N GLU A 248 21.61 -66.04 -57.75
CA GLU A 248 20.81 -67.26 -57.66
C GLU A 248 19.98 -67.47 -58.93
N ARG A 249 19.30 -66.44 -59.44
CA ARG A 249 18.57 -66.52 -60.73
C ARG A 249 19.51 -66.83 -61.90
N ASP A 250 20.64 -66.14 -62.01
CA ASP A 250 21.63 -66.39 -63.06
C ASP A 250 22.16 -67.83 -62.99
N ARG A 251 22.34 -68.38 -61.77
CA ARG A 251 22.76 -69.77 -61.57
C ARG A 251 21.66 -70.76 -61.98
N GLU A 252 20.42 -70.53 -61.58
CA GLU A 252 19.27 -71.35 -62.00
C GLU A 252 19.10 -71.34 -63.52
N GLU A 253 19.28 -70.18 -64.16
CA GLU A 253 19.23 -70.06 -65.62
C GLU A 253 20.38 -70.82 -66.30
N ARG A 254 21.60 -70.74 -65.78
CA ARG A 254 22.74 -71.54 -66.29
C ARG A 254 22.50 -73.04 -66.15
N GLN A 255 21.90 -73.48 -65.04
CA GLN A 255 21.51 -74.88 -64.84
C GLN A 255 20.40 -75.30 -65.83
N ARG A 256 19.38 -74.44 -66.07
CA ARG A 256 18.33 -74.72 -67.07
C ARG A 256 18.89 -74.82 -68.49
N LEU A 257 19.90 -74.01 -68.81
CA LEU A 257 20.56 -73.99 -70.11
C LEU A 257 21.63 -75.08 -70.27
N GLY A 258 21.94 -75.84 -69.21
CA GLY A 258 22.88 -76.97 -69.24
C GLY A 258 24.36 -76.56 -69.33
N TYR A 259 24.70 -75.36 -68.86
CA TYR A 259 26.10 -74.90 -68.79
C TYR A 259 26.84 -75.36 -67.51
N GLU A 260 26.11 -75.92 -66.54
CA GLU A 260 26.61 -76.66 -65.37
C GLU A 260 25.92 -78.03 -65.29
#